data_AF-K9PVB0-F1
#
_entry.id   AF-K9PVB0-F1
#
_cell.length_a   1.000
_cell.length_b   1.000
_cell.length_c   1.000
_cell.angle_alpha   90.00
_cell.angle_beta   90.00
_cell.angle_gamma   90.00
#
_symmetry.space_group_name_H-M   'P 1'
#
loop_
_entity.id
_entity.type
_entity.pdbx_description
1 polymer ?
#
loop_
_entity_poly.entity_id
_entity_poly.type
_entity_poly.pdbx_seq_one_letter_code
_entity_poly.pdbx_strand_id
1 'polypeptide(L)'
;MFINIVILLFSVAIAALVFRFVVPKITTLKIFTQRILMIVGVLTLFLGVNLGMAVYAKSVLQLTIDLPVVTTLAEIETLDPGASVVLEAIASPDNPIRGRNNEYLAYVDGNGLWTPREILFDLDDAQIAMDNDTYKVRNWKRDNKLRYINPGHDVVILGENIKSVRITGSQKGKITHTIKGILIFSGSHQEFLNDLHRRLWGPRIMAGLNAFAIGAILLTTLITAIKTARRKPAVAETPEP
;
A
#
# COMPACT_ATOMS: atom_id res chain seq x y z
N MET A 1 -5.05 5.25 1.92
CA MET A 1 -5.74 4.97 3.21
C MET A 1 -6.92 5.89 3.47
N PHE A 2 -6.80 7.20 3.27
CA PHE A 2 -7.92 8.15 3.41
C PHE A 2 -9.18 7.71 2.63
N ILE A 3 -9.03 7.38 1.34
CA ILE A 3 -10.14 6.92 0.49
C ILE A 3 -10.85 5.70 1.09
N ASN A 4 -10.11 4.69 1.57
CA ASN A 4 -10.71 3.50 2.17
C ASN A 4 -11.51 3.81 3.45
N ILE A 5 -11.05 4.78 4.25
CA ILE A 5 -11.78 5.25 5.44
C ILE A 5 -13.07 5.95 5.02
N VAL A 6 -13.01 6.83 4.01
CA VAL A 6 -14.20 7.53 3.50
C VAL A 6 -15.22 6.53 2.96
N ILE A 7 -14.80 5.54 2.17
CA ILE A 7 -15.68 4.48 1.67
C ILE A 7 -16.35 3.73 2.82
N LEU A 8 -15.56 3.30 3.82
CA LEU A 8 -16.08 2.59 4.99
C LEU A 8 -17.15 3.41 5.71
N LEU A 9 -16.83 4.66 6.07
CA LEU A 9 -17.73 5.54 6.81
C LEU A 9 -19.00 5.84 6.03
N PHE A 10 -18.87 6.10 4.72
CA PHE A 10 -20.01 6.36 3.84
C PHE A 10 -20.93 5.14 3.75
N SER A 11 -20.39 3.95 3.52
CA SER A 11 -21.18 2.71 3.45
C SER A 11 -21.88 2.40 4.77
N VAL A 12 -21.20 2.59 5.90
CA VAL A 12 -21.80 2.41 7.24
C VAL A 12 -22.90 3.43 7.51
N ALA A 13 -22.70 4.70 7.13
CA ALA A 13 -23.71 5.74 7.29
C ALA A 13 -24.97 5.45 6.46
N ILE A 14 -24.81 5.04 5.19
CA ILE A 14 -25.95 4.65 4.36
C ILE A 14 -26.66 3.44 4.97
N ALA A 15 -25.93 2.41 5.39
CA ALA A 15 -26.53 1.25 6.04
C ALA A 15 -27.37 1.68 7.26
N ALA A 16 -26.80 2.52 8.13
CA ALA A 16 -27.49 3.03 9.32
C ALA A 16 -28.77 3.80 8.96
N LEU A 17 -28.73 4.66 7.94
CA LEU A 17 -29.91 5.40 7.47
C LEU A 17 -30.99 4.45 6.92
N VAL A 18 -30.61 3.45 6.13
CA VAL A 18 -31.52 2.46 5.56
C VAL A 18 -32.21 1.65 6.67
N PHE A 19 -31.44 1.12 7.61
CA PHE A 19 -31.98 0.32 8.72
C PHE A 19 -32.82 1.15 9.69
N ARG A 20 -32.49 2.44 9.89
CA ARG A 20 -33.23 3.31 10.81
C ARG A 20 -34.52 3.87 10.21
N PHE A 21 -34.52 4.27 8.93
CA PHE A 21 -35.62 5.04 8.36
C PHE A 21 -36.40 4.33 7.25
N VAL A 22 -35.76 3.42 6.51
CA VAL A 22 -36.39 2.74 5.36
C VAL A 22 -37.00 1.41 5.80
N VAL A 23 -36.21 0.58 6.47
CA VAL A 23 -36.61 -0.76 6.90
C VAL A 23 -37.91 -0.78 7.74
N PRO A 24 -38.12 0.12 8.72
CA PRO A 24 -39.35 0.09 9.52
C PRO A 24 -40.63 0.29 8.72
N LYS A 25 -40.55 0.94 7.55
CA LYS A 25 -41.69 1.23 6.66
C LYS A 25 -42.05 0.04 5.77
N ILE A 26 -41.28 -1.05 5.78
CA ILE A 26 -41.50 -2.21 4.93
C ILE A 26 -42.42 -3.21 5.63
N THR A 27 -43.55 -3.53 4.98
CA THR A 27 -44.60 -4.39 5.53
C THR A 27 -44.52 -5.84 5.03
N THR A 28 -43.89 -6.10 3.88
CA THR A 28 -43.85 -7.43 3.26
C THR A 28 -42.43 -7.87 2.89
N LEU A 29 -42.21 -9.20 2.90
CA LEU A 29 -40.93 -9.79 2.52
C LEU A 29 -40.59 -9.52 1.04
N LYS A 30 -41.59 -9.48 0.15
CA LYS A 30 -41.39 -9.16 -1.28
C LYS A 30 -40.82 -7.76 -1.49
N ILE A 31 -41.34 -6.76 -0.78
CA ILE A 31 -40.81 -5.38 -0.87
C ILE A 31 -39.42 -5.30 -0.23
N PHE A 32 -39.21 -6.03 0.87
CA PHE A 32 -37.90 -6.13 1.52
C PHE A 32 -36.84 -6.69 0.57
N THR A 33 -37.11 -7.82 -0.09
CA THR A 33 -36.15 -8.46 -1.00
C THR A 33 -35.87 -7.60 -2.23
N GLN A 34 -36.89 -6.96 -2.80
CA GLN A 34 -36.69 -6.10 -3.98
C GLN A 34 -35.87 -4.84 -3.70
N ARG A 35 -36.06 -4.20 -2.53
CA ARG A 35 -35.45 -2.90 -2.25
C ARG A 35 -34.25 -2.98 -1.32
N ILE A 36 -34.33 -3.73 -0.23
CA ILE A 36 -33.27 -3.77 0.79
C ILE A 36 -32.13 -4.68 0.37
N LEU A 37 -32.40 -5.87 -0.19
CA LEU A 37 -31.32 -6.76 -0.61
C LEU A 37 -30.48 -6.15 -1.73
N MET A 38 -31.09 -5.38 -2.64
CA MET A 38 -30.35 -4.66 -3.68
C MET A 38 -29.38 -3.64 -3.05
N ILE A 39 -29.87 -2.79 -2.14
CA ILE A 39 -29.03 -1.79 -1.46
C ILE A 39 -27.93 -2.47 -0.64
N VAL A 40 -28.27 -3.50 0.13
CA VAL A 40 -27.32 -4.29 0.92
C VAL A 40 -26.28 -4.95 0.03
N GLY A 41 -26.69 -5.49 -1.12
CA GLY A 41 -25.79 -6.08 -2.11
C GLY A 41 -24.77 -5.07 -2.64
N VAL A 42 -25.22 -3.87 -3.00
CA VAL A 42 -24.32 -2.77 -3.42
C VAL A 42 -23.37 -2.38 -2.30
N LEU A 43 -23.87 -2.16 -1.07
CA LEU A 43 -23.02 -1.83 0.08
C LEU A 43 -21.98 -2.92 0.37
N THR A 44 -22.39 -4.18 0.30
CA THR A 44 -21.51 -5.33 0.52
C THR A 44 -20.43 -5.41 -0.56
N LEU A 45 -20.78 -5.15 -1.83
CA LEU A 45 -19.82 -5.11 -2.93
C LEU A 45 -18.79 -3.99 -2.71
N PHE A 46 -19.24 -2.77 -2.39
CA PHE A 46 -18.35 -1.64 -2.14
C PHE A 46 -17.39 -1.91 -0.97
N LEU A 47 -17.91 -2.41 0.15
CA LEU A 47 -17.10 -2.79 1.31
C LEU A 47 -16.18 -3.97 0.98
N GLY A 48 -16.62 -4.91 0.14
CA GLY A 48 -15.84 -6.06 -0.32
C GLY A 48 -14.63 -5.64 -1.16
N VAL A 49 -14.82 -4.71 -2.10
CA VAL A 49 -13.70 -4.11 -2.86
C VAL A 49 -12.76 -3.36 -1.92
N ASN A 50 -13.31 -2.59 -0.97
CA ASN A 50 -12.50 -1.85 0.01
C ASN A 50 -11.69 -2.79 0.93
N LEU A 51 -12.27 -3.92 1.33
CA LEU A 51 -11.61 -5.00 2.05
C LEU A 51 -10.49 -5.62 1.21
N GLY A 52 -10.77 -5.96 -0.05
CA GLY A 52 -9.79 -6.52 -0.99
C GLY A 52 -8.57 -5.61 -1.15
N MET A 53 -8.79 -4.29 -1.28
CA MET A 53 -7.71 -3.30 -1.35
C MET A 53 -6.87 -3.25 -0.06
N ALA A 54 -7.50 -3.34 1.12
CA ALA A 54 -6.79 -3.37 2.40
C ALA A 54 -5.99 -4.67 2.58
N VAL A 55 -6.55 -5.81 2.19
CA VAL A 55 -5.86 -7.11 2.21
C VAL A 55 -4.68 -7.11 1.24
N TYR A 56 -4.87 -6.61 0.01
CA TYR A 56 -3.79 -6.47 -0.96
C TYR A 56 -2.65 -5.59 -0.43
N ALA A 57 -2.96 -4.42 0.13
CA ALA A 57 -1.95 -3.54 0.72
C ALA A 57 -1.21 -4.19 1.89
N LYS A 58 -1.92 -4.96 2.74
CA LYS A 58 -1.31 -5.78 3.80
C LYS A 58 -0.35 -6.80 3.20
N SER A 59 -0.78 -7.55 2.19
CA SER A 59 0.03 -8.60 1.57
C SER A 59 1.29 -8.06 0.91
N VAL A 60 1.21 -6.91 0.22
CA VAL A 60 2.40 -6.26 -0.40
C VAL A 60 3.41 -5.85 0.67
N LEU A 61 2.95 -5.24 1.77
CA LEU A 61 3.83 -4.86 2.88
C LEU A 61 4.45 -6.07 3.57
N GLN A 62 3.65 -7.13 3.79
CA GLN A 62 4.13 -8.37 4.38
C GLN A 62 5.17 -9.05 3.48
N LEU A 63 4.91 -9.15 2.18
CA LEU A 63 5.86 -9.69 1.21
C LEU A 63 7.17 -8.89 1.23
N THR A 64 7.11 -7.56 1.34
CA THR A 64 8.32 -6.72 1.43
C THR A 64 9.11 -6.97 2.72
N ILE A 65 8.42 -7.21 3.85
CA ILE A 65 9.06 -7.57 5.13
C ILE A 65 9.75 -8.93 5.04
N ASP A 66 9.14 -9.86 4.31
CA ASP A 66 9.61 -11.24 4.18
C ASP A 66 10.69 -11.41 3.09
N LEU A 67 11.03 -10.34 2.36
CA LEU A 67 12.11 -10.39 1.37
C LEU A 67 13.46 -10.55 2.07
N PRO A 68 14.38 -11.36 1.51
CA PRO A 68 15.74 -11.42 2.01
C PRO A 68 16.44 -10.09 1.80
N VAL A 69 17.26 -9.72 2.78
CA VAL A 69 18.21 -8.61 2.61
C VAL A 69 19.43 -9.12 1.89
N VAL A 70 19.89 -8.29 0.96
CA VAL A 70 21.08 -8.51 0.17
C VAL A 70 22.06 -7.38 0.45
N THR A 71 23.30 -7.75 0.79
CA THR A 71 24.37 -6.78 1.11
C THR A 71 25.58 -6.90 0.20
N THR A 72 25.61 -7.90 -0.69
CA THR A 72 26.74 -8.16 -1.60
C THR A 72 26.31 -8.24 -3.05
N LEU A 73 27.21 -7.93 -3.98
CA LEU A 73 27.00 -8.13 -5.41
C LEU A 73 26.85 -9.61 -5.74
N ALA A 74 27.64 -10.49 -5.11
CA ALA A 74 27.54 -11.92 -5.31
C ALA A 74 26.11 -12.45 -5.05
N GLU A 75 25.46 -11.99 -3.99
CA GLU A 75 24.06 -12.34 -3.70
C GLU A 75 23.10 -11.82 -4.78
N ILE A 76 23.27 -10.57 -5.25
CA ILE A 76 22.47 -10.00 -6.35
C ILE A 76 22.60 -10.83 -7.63
N GLU A 77 23.80 -11.32 -7.92
CA GLU A 77 24.08 -12.11 -9.12
C GLU A 77 23.34 -13.47 -9.13
N THR A 78 23.09 -14.03 -7.94
CA THR A 78 22.31 -15.27 -7.79
C THR A 78 20.81 -15.08 -7.96
N LEU A 79 20.30 -13.84 -7.91
CA LEU A 79 18.88 -13.57 -8.04
C LEU A 79 18.38 -13.73 -9.48
N ASP A 80 17.19 -14.30 -9.62
CA ASP A 80 16.49 -14.34 -10.91
C ASP A 80 16.19 -12.92 -11.42
N PRO A 81 16.23 -12.68 -12.75
CA PRO A 81 15.79 -11.42 -13.33
C PRO A 81 14.34 -11.10 -12.95
N GLY A 82 14.09 -9.87 -12.51
CA GLY A 82 12.77 -9.41 -12.07
C GLY A 82 12.40 -9.80 -10.64
N ALA A 83 13.27 -10.54 -9.92
CA ALA A 83 13.07 -10.80 -8.50
C ALA A 83 13.07 -9.47 -7.73
N SER A 84 12.11 -9.32 -6.82
CA SER A 84 12.12 -8.23 -5.85
C SER A 84 13.20 -8.47 -4.81
N VAL A 85 13.91 -7.40 -4.44
CA VAL A 85 15.01 -7.48 -3.48
C VAL A 85 15.00 -6.27 -2.56
N VAL A 86 15.44 -6.49 -1.32
CA VAL A 86 15.77 -5.43 -0.37
C VAL A 86 17.30 -5.38 -0.29
N LEU A 87 17.89 -4.31 -0.82
CA LEU A 87 19.32 -4.06 -0.71
C LEU A 87 19.60 -3.22 0.52
N GLU A 88 20.59 -3.61 1.33
CA GLU A 88 21.21 -2.74 2.31
C GLU A 88 22.52 -2.22 1.72
N ALA A 89 22.70 -0.90 1.75
CA ALA A 89 23.85 -0.25 1.14
C ALA A 89 24.15 1.08 1.83
N ILE A 90 25.33 1.61 1.57
CA ILE A 90 25.72 2.96 1.99
C ILE A 90 25.66 3.87 0.75
N ALA A 91 25.04 5.04 0.87
CA ALA A 91 25.15 6.07 -0.17
C ALA A 91 26.62 6.46 -0.32
N SER A 92 27.30 6.06 -1.40
CA SER A 92 28.77 6.07 -1.43
C SER A 92 29.35 7.47 -1.17
N PRO A 93 30.41 7.60 -0.34
CA PRO A 93 31.18 8.83 -0.19
C PRO A 93 31.75 9.39 -1.50
N ASP A 94 31.93 8.51 -2.51
CA ASP A 94 32.45 8.88 -3.83
C ASP A 94 31.42 9.62 -4.69
N ASN A 95 30.15 9.66 -4.25
CA ASN A 95 29.15 10.41 -4.96
C ASN A 95 29.48 11.91 -4.98
N PRO A 96 29.34 12.56 -6.14
CA PRO A 96 29.52 14.00 -6.21
C PRO A 96 28.38 14.71 -5.48
N ILE A 97 28.70 15.50 -4.46
CA ILE A 97 27.72 16.39 -3.82
C ILE A 97 27.46 17.57 -4.75
N ARG A 98 26.44 17.43 -5.61
CA ARG A 98 26.05 18.44 -6.62
C ARG A 98 24.61 18.93 -6.45
N GLY A 99 23.96 18.57 -5.34
CA GLY A 99 22.64 19.08 -5.00
C GLY A 99 22.64 20.58 -4.72
N ARG A 100 21.53 21.09 -4.20
CA ARG A 100 21.39 22.52 -3.85
C ARG A 100 22.60 22.98 -3.02
N ASN A 101 23.32 23.99 -3.51
CA ASN A 101 24.54 24.54 -2.90
C ASN A 101 25.68 23.54 -2.63
N ASN A 102 25.74 22.40 -3.34
CA ASN A 102 26.66 21.30 -3.05
C ASN A 102 26.53 20.75 -1.62
N GLU A 103 25.31 20.72 -1.07
CA GLU A 103 25.06 20.25 0.30
C GLU A 103 24.45 18.84 0.36
N TYR A 104 23.78 18.39 -0.70
CA TYR A 104 23.01 17.14 -0.71
C TYR A 104 23.37 16.24 -1.88
N LEU A 105 23.32 14.92 -1.65
CA LEU A 105 23.45 13.92 -2.71
C LEU A 105 22.21 13.87 -3.60
N ALA A 106 21.04 13.75 -2.98
CA ALA A 106 19.75 13.77 -3.66
C ALA A 106 18.72 14.40 -2.75
N TYR A 107 17.68 15.02 -3.33
CA TYR A 107 16.64 15.67 -2.54
C TYR A 107 15.27 15.65 -3.23
N VAL A 108 14.21 15.79 -2.43
CA VAL A 108 12.84 15.99 -2.88
C VAL A 108 12.35 17.34 -2.41
N ASP A 109 11.87 18.14 -3.36
CA ASP A 109 11.31 19.47 -3.13
C ASP A 109 9.86 19.58 -3.67
N GLY A 110 9.37 20.81 -3.86
CA GLY A 110 8.04 21.05 -4.42
C GLY A 110 7.91 20.74 -5.91
N ASN A 111 9.02 20.62 -6.64
CA ASN A 111 9.07 20.32 -8.07
C ASN A 111 9.26 18.82 -8.35
N GLY A 112 9.74 18.06 -7.37
CA GLY A 112 9.84 16.61 -7.47
C GLY A 112 11.11 16.06 -6.82
N LEU A 113 11.49 14.85 -7.25
CA LEU A 113 12.77 14.24 -6.89
C LEU A 113 13.85 14.78 -7.81
N TRP A 114 14.92 15.28 -7.22
CA TRP A 114 16.18 15.56 -7.90
C TRP A 114 17.23 14.55 -7.43
N THR A 115 17.92 13.95 -8.38
CA THR A 115 19.03 13.01 -8.18
C THR A 115 20.08 13.25 -9.27
N PRO A 116 21.37 13.00 -9.01
CA PRO A 116 22.33 12.86 -10.11
C PRO A 116 21.91 11.72 -11.03
N ARG A 117 22.48 11.73 -12.25
CA ARG A 117 22.18 10.73 -13.28
C ARG A 117 22.51 9.30 -12.82
N GLU A 118 23.53 9.15 -12.00
CA GLU A 118 23.97 7.89 -11.42
C GLU A 118 24.25 8.16 -9.94
N ILE A 119 23.55 7.47 -9.03
CA ILE A 119 23.90 7.43 -7.61
C ILE A 119 24.68 6.15 -7.35
N LEU A 120 25.85 6.28 -6.75
CA LEU A 120 26.69 5.18 -6.31
C LEU A 120 26.25 4.70 -4.92
N PHE A 121 26.15 3.39 -4.75
CA PHE A 121 25.87 2.75 -3.48
C PHE A 121 26.93 1.71 -3.21
N ASP A 122 27.53 1.78 -2.02
CA ASP A 122 28.52 0.81 -1.56
C ASP A 122 27.77 -0.35 -0.89
N LEU A 123 28.02 -1.54 -1.42
CA LEU A 123 27.72 -2.84 -0.83
C LEU A 123 28.95 -3.31 -0.04
N ASP A 124 28.84 -4.44 0.65
CA ASP A 124 29.94 -4.99 1.44
C ASP A 124 31.17 -5.37 0.59
N ASP A 125 30.95 -5.77 -0.66
CA ASP A 125 31.97 -6.32 -1.57
C ASP A 125 32.13 -5.55 -2.89
N ALA A 126 31.26 -4.57 -3.17
CA ALA A 126 31.21 -3.88 -4.44
C ALA A 126 30.55 -2.51 -4.34
N GLN A 127 30.71 -1.70 -5.38
CA GLN A 127 29.94 -0.48 -5.58
C GLN A 127 29.00 -0.67 -6.77
N ILE A 128 27.74 -0.27 -6.61
CA ILE A 128 26.74 -0.32 -7.66
C ILE A 128 26.26 1.09 -8.01
N ALA A 129 25.89 1.32 -9.27
CA ALA A 129 25.26 2.55 -9.72
C ALA A 129 23.76 2.34 -9.92
N MET A 130 22.96 3.31 -9.48
CA MET A 130 21.54 3.37 -9.76
C MET A 130 21.24 4.57 -10.65
N ASP A 131 20.73 4.27 -11.85
CA ASP A 131 20.45 5.25 -12.90
C ASP A 131 18.95 5.66 -12.95
N ASN A 132 18.15 5.16 -12.01
CA ASN A 132 16.71 5.41 -11.96
C ASN A 132 16.41 6.66 -11.11
N ASP A 133 15.64 7.61 -11.65
CA ASP A 133 15.16 8.80 -10.94
C ASP A 133 13.67 8.74 -10.55
N THR A 134 13.00 7.60 -10.77
CA THR A 134 11.57 7.44 -10.49
C THR A 134 11.26 6.77 -9.15
N TYR A 135 12.25 6.58 -8.28
CA TYR A 135 12.04 5.88 -7.02
C TYR A 135 11.31 6.76 -6.00
N LYS A 136 10.58 6.12 -5.08
CA LYS A 136 9.96 6.81 -3.96
C LYS A 136 10.96 6.99 -2.84
N VAL A 137 10.96 8.17 -2.21
CA VAL A 137 11.80 8.42 -1.03
C VAL A 137 11.05 8.14 0.26
N ARG A 138 11.76 7.63 1.28
CA ARG A 138 11.20 7.43 2.62
C ARG A 138 12.23 7.66 3.71
N ASN A 139 11.79 8.28 4.82
CA ASN A 139 12.62 8.57 6.00
C ASN A 139 13.86 9.44 5.73
N TRP A 140 13.90 10.13 4.60
CA TRP A 140 14.96 11.08 4.29
C TRP A 140 14.93 12.25 5.27
N LYS A 141 16.12 12.69 5.71
CA LYS A 141 16.27 13.83 6.61
C LYS A 141 15.59 15.06 6.02
N ARG A 142 15.07 15.93 6.87
CA ARG A 142 14.37 17.14 6.45
C ARG A 142 15.18 18.36 6.82
N ASP A 143 15.46 19.20 5.85
CA ASP A 143 16.00 20.53 6.03
C ASP A 143 15.06 21.53 5.34
N ASN A 144 14.47 22.42 6.12
CA ASN A 144 13.43 23.34 5.67
C ASN A 144 12.26 22.63 4.95
N LYS A 145 12.12 22.87 3.63
CA LYS A 145 11.10 22.26 2.75
C LYS A 145 11.65 21.10 1.91
N LEU A 146 12.90 20.70 2.12
CA LEU A 146 13.58 19.65 1.38
C LEU A 146 13.67 18.37 2.22
N ARG A 147 13.52 17.22 1.55
CA ARG A 147 13.92 15.92 2.11
C ARG A 147 15.15 15.45 1.36
N TYR A 148 16.19 14.99 2.03
CA TYR A 148 17.47 14.69 1.39
C TYR A 148 18.17 13.46 1.97
N ILE A 149 19.14 12.97 1.21
CA ILE A 149 20.20 12.05 1.64
C ILE A 149 21.56 12.67 1.36
N ASN A 150 22.54 12.29 2.16
CA ASN A 150 23.94 12.67 2.00
C ASN A 150 24.79 11.42 1.74
N PRO A 151 26.01 11.58 1.19
CA PRO A 151 26.98 10.50 1.16
C PRO A 151 27.30 9.99 2.57
N GLY A 152 27.70 8.73 2.67
CA GLY A 152 28.01 8.01 3.91
C GLY A 152 26.80 7.63 4.75
N HIS A 153 25.57 7.84 4.27
CA HIS A 153 24.37 7.42 5.00
C HIS A 153 23.96 6.00 4.62
N ASP A 154 23.56 5.22 5.63
CA ASP A 154 22.89 3.93 5.42
C ASP A 154 21.56 4.13 4.71
N VAL A 155 21.33 3.28 3.72
CA VAL A 155 20.10 3.24 2.94
C VAL A 155 19.63 1.81 2.75
N VAL A 156 18.33 1.66 2.65
CA VAL A 156 17.68 0.41 2.25
C VAL A 156 16.92 0.66 0.95
N ILE A 157 17.27 -0.10 -0.07
CA ILE A 157 16.73 0.03 -1.43
C ILE A 157 15.81 -1.15 -1.70
N LEU A 158 14.51 -0.88 -1.81
CA LEU A 158 13.58 -1.85 -2.39
C LEU A 158 13.63 -1.70 -3.90
N GLY A 159 13.94 -2.77 -4.61
CA GLY A 159 14.06 -2.76 -6.06
C GLY A 159 13.74 -4.08 -6.72
N GLU A 160 13.91 -4.09 -8.04
CA GLU A 160 13.86 -5.28 -8.88
C GLU A 160 15.23 -5.50 -9.52
N ASN A 161 15.69 -6.74 -9.54
CA ASN A 161 16.93 -7.11 -10.22
C ASN A 161 16.73 -7.00 -11.74
N ILE A 162 17.40 -6.03 -12.38
CA ILE A 162 17.45 -5.92 -13.83
C ILE A 162 18.84 -6.37 -14.28
N LYS A 163 18.91 -7.52 -14.97
CA LYS A 163 20.11 -7.85 -15.73
C LYS A 163 20.22 -6.84 -16.87
N SER A 164 21.09 -5.84 -16.71
CA SER A 164 21.39 -4.88 -17.77
C SER A 164 22.78 -5.19 -18.34
N VAL A 165 22.91 -5.13 -19.66
CA VAL A 165 24.22 -5.21 -20.32
C VAL A 165 24.56 -3.78 -20.71
N ARG A 166 25.25 -3.04 -19.84
CA ARG A 166 25.82 -1.75 -20.23
C ARG A 166 27.18 -1.52 -19.58
N ILE A 167 28.22 -1.87 -20.32
CA ILE A 167 29.52 -1.19 -20.22
C ILE A 167 30.05 -0.92 -21.63
N THR A 168 30.26 0.36 -21.96
CA THR A 168 31.10 0.82 -23.08
C THR A 168 32.56 0.91 -22.64
N GLY A 169 33.50 0.65 -23.55
CA GLY A 169 34.95 0.62 -23.27
C GLY A 169 35.51 -0.81 -23.24
N SER A 170 36.70 -0.97 -22.66
CA SER A 170 37.49 -2.23 -22.63
C SER A 170 36.86 -3.39 -21.84
N GLN A 171 35.69 -3.19 -21.23
CA GLN A 171 34.90 -4.23 -20.54
C GLN A 171 33.58 -4.59 -21.26
N LYS A 172 33.48 -4.29 -22.57
CA LYS A 172 32.37 -4.68 -23.43
C LYS A 172 32.09 -6.19 -23.32
N GLY A 173 30.95 -6.57 -22.75
CA GLY A 173 30.51 -7.98 -22.62
C GLY A 173 30.38 -8.50 -21.19
N LYS A 174 30.74 -7.72 -20.15
CA LYS A 174 30.40 -8.07 -18.76
C LYS A 174 28.94 -7.70 -18.46
N ILE A 175 28.19 -8.65 -17.92
CA ILE A 175 26.83 -8.43 -17.41
C ILE A 175 26.97 -7.55 -16.17
N THR A 176 26.26 -6.42 -16.11
CA THR A 176 26.25 -5.54 -14.94
C THR A 176 24.86 -5.67 -14.33
N HIS A 177 24.78 -6.26 -13.13
CA HIS A 177 23.51 -6.34 -12.43
C HIS A 177 23.12 -4.92 -12.00
N THR A 178 22.01 -4.40 -12.53
CA THR A 178 21.51 -3.07 -12.20
C THR A 178 20.21 -3.22 -11.42
N ILE A 179 20.16 -2.64 -10.22
CA ILE A 179 18.92 -2.64 -9.44
C ILE A 179 18.07 -1.46 -9.91
N LYS A 180 16.83 -1.75 -10.33
CA LYS A 180 15.83 -0.70 -10.51
C LYS A 180 15.22 -0.36 -9.16
N GLY A 181 15.63 0.77 -8.60
CA GLY A 181 15.07 1.28 -7.35
C GLY A 181 13.58 1.59 -7.47
N ILE A 182 12.76 0.98 -6.63
CA ILE A 182 11.34 1.29 -6.43
C ILE A 182 11.19 2.28 -5.27
N LEU A 183 11.95 2.07 -4.20
CA LEU A 183 11.95 2.91 -3.02
C LEU A 183 13.35 2.96 -2.38
N ILE A 184 13.76 4.15 -1.95
CA ILE A 184 14.94 4.35 -1.11
C ILE A 184 14.49 4.84 0.25
N PHE A 185 14.80 4.03 1.27
CA PHE A 185 14.67 4.37 2.67
C PHE A 185 16.03 4.84 3.20
N SER A 186 16.06 5.95 3.94
CA SER A 186 17.29 6.36 4.65
C SER A 186 17.24 5.85 6.09
N GLY A 187 18.30 5.15 6.50
CA GLY A 187 18.39 4.46 7.78
C GLY A 187 18.75 2.99 7.62
N SER A 188 18.94 2.31 8.75
CA SER A 188 19.32 0.89 8.78
C SER A 188 18.18 -0.03 8.34
N HIS A 189 18.52 -1.29 8.02
CA HIS A 189 17.51 -2.31 7.73
C HIS A 189 16.49 -2.49 8.87
N GLN A 190 16.92 -2.45 10.13
CA GLN A 190 16.01 -2.58 11.26
C GLN A 190 15.01 -1.41 11.34
N GLU A 191 15.44 -0.18 11.05
CA GLU A 191 14.56 0.98 10.98
C GLU A 191 13.55 0.87 9.84
N PHE A 192 13.98 0.36 8.69
CA PHE A 192 13.11 0.06 7.56
C PHE A 192 12.03 -0.96 7.93
N LEU A 193 12.41 -2.08 8.55
CA LEU A 193 11.46 -3.08 9.04
C LEU A 193 10.49 -2.48 10.05
N ASN A 194 10.96 -1.67 10.99
CA ASN A 194 10.11 -1.01 11.98
C ASN A 194 9.08 -0.07 11.31
N ASP A 195 9.47 0.68 10.27
CA ASP A 195 8.55 1.50 9.49
C ASP A 195 7.50 0.64 8.76
N LEU A 196 7.91 -0.47 8.13
CA LEU A 196 6.99 -1.38 7.46
C LEU A 196 5.99 -2.01 8.43
N HIS A 197 6.46 -2.54 9.57
CA HIS A 197 5.61 -3.10 10.62
C HIS A 197 4.62 -2.06 11.15
N ARG A 198 5.06 -0.82 11.37
CA ARG A 198 4.16 0.27 11.79
C ARG A 198 3.09 0.54 10.74
N ARG A 199 3.46 0.55 9.45
CA ARG A 199 2.52 0.79 8.35
C ARG A 199 1.56 -0.37 8.12
N LEU A 200 1.96 -1.59 8.46
CA LEU A 200 1.15 -2.79 8.33
C LEU A 200 -0.13 -2.75 9.17
N TRP A 201 -0.11 -2.04 10.30
CA TRP A 201 -1.29 -1.86 11.16
C TRP A 201 -2.47 -1.18 10.45
N GLY A 202 -2.21 -0.18 9.61
CA GLY A 202 -3.28 0.54 8.90
C GLY A 202 -4.15 -0.39 8.05
N PRO A 203 -3.56 -1.11 7.07
CA PRO A 203 -4.28 -2.11 6.28
C PRO A 203 -4.91 -3.23 7.12
N ARG A 204 -4.25 -3.70 8.19
CA ARG A 204 -4.81 -4.73 9.10
C ARG A 204 -6.10 -4.25 9.77
N ILE A 205 -6.08 -3.06 10.36
CA ILE A 205 -7.25 -2.46 11.01
C ILE A 205 -8.35 -2.24 9.98
N MET A 206 -8.01 -1.69 8.80
CA MET A 206 -8.99 -1.45 7.75
C MET A 206 -9.63 -2.74 7.22
N ALA A 207 -8.87 -3.82 7.07
CA ALA A 207 -9.42 -5.11 6.69
C ALA A 207 -10.39 -5.63 7.77
N GLY A 208 -9.99 -5.57 9.04
CA GLY A 208 -10.85 -5.95 10.16
C GLY A 208 -12.16 -5.15 10.21
N LEU A 209 -12.07 -3.82 10.07
CA LEU A 209 -13.25 -2.94 10.08
C LEU A 209 -14.19 -3.18 8.91
N ASN A 210 -13.68 -3.39 7.69
CA ASN A 210 -14.54 -3.70 6.54
C ASN A 210 -15.20 -5.08 6.69
N ALA A 211 -14.46 -6.10 7.12
CA ALA A 211 -15.02 -7.43 7.37
C ALA A 211 -16.12 -7.38 8.44
N PHE A 212 -15.88 -6.65 9.54
CA PHE A 212 -16.87 -6.43 10.58
C PHE A 212 -18.11 -5.70 10.05
N ALA A 213 -17.94 -4.61 9.29
CA ALA A 213 -19.05 -3.86 8.73
C ALA A 213 -19.92 -4.71 7.79
N ILE A 214 -19.29 -5.51 6.91
CA ILE A 214 -20.00 -6.46 6.04
C ILE A 214 -20.79 -7.46 6.90
N GLY A 215 -20.13 -8.09 7.88
CA GLY A 215 -20.78 -9.06 8.77
C GLY A 215 -21.97 -8.47 9.51
N ALA A 216 -21.82 -7.27 10.07
CA ALA A 216 -22.88 -6.56 10.78
C ALA A 216 -24.07 -6.20 9.86
N ILE A 217 -23.80 -5.70 8.65
CA ILE A 217 -24.84 -5.37 7.66
C ILE A 217 -25.60 -6.64 7.26
N LEU A 218 -24.91 -7.72 6.90
CA LEU A 218 -25.54 -8.97 6.48
C LEU A 218 -26.36 -9.60 7.60
N LEU A 219 -25.82 -9.66 8.82
CA LEU A 219 -26.53 -10.20 9.98
C LEU A 219 -27.78 -9.37 10.32
N THR A 220 -27.66 -8.04 10.31
CA THR A 220 -28.80 -7.14 10.56
C THR A 220 -29.87 -7.30 9.47
N THR A 221 -29.45 -7.47 8.21
CA THR A 221 -30.36 -7.76 7.08
C THR A 221 -31.12 -9.06 7.31
N LEU A 222 -30.43 -10.13 7.69
CA LEU A 222 -31.03 -11.44 7.93
C LEU A 222 -32.04 -11.40 9.08
N ILE A 223 -31.65 -10.83 10.23
CA ILE A 223 -32.55 -10.67 11.38
C ILE A 223 -33.80 -9.89 11.00
N THR A 224 -33.62 -8.82 10.23
CA THR A 224 -34.73 -7.99 9.75
C THR A 224 -35.64 -8.76 8.81
N ALA A 225 -35.08 -9.51 7.86
CA ALA A 225 -35.85 -10.34 6.93
C ALA A 225 -36.72 -11.36 7.68
N ILE A 226 -36.16 -12.05 8.68
CA ILE A 226 -36.89 -13.00 9.52
C ILE A 226 -38.02 -12.30 10.28
N LYS A 227 -37.76 -11.12 10.86
CA LYS A 227 -38.79 -10.34 11.56
C LYS A 227 -39.92 -9.91 10.62
N THR A 228 -39.60 -9.45 9.42
CA THR A 228 -40.61 -9.04 8.42
C THR A 228 -41.42 -10.24 7.91
N ALA A 229 -40.80 -11.40 7.72
CA ALA A 229 -41.50 -12.63 7.32
C ALA A 229 -42.49 -13.14 8.38
N ARG A 230 -42.21 -12.89 9.67
CA ARG A 230 -43.07 -13.30 10.80
C ARG A 230 -44.24 -12.36 11.07
N ARG A 231 -44.30 -11.16 10.46
CA ARG A 231 -45.44 -10.26 10.63
C ARG A 231 -46.66 -10.84 9.89
N LYS A 232 -47.71 -11.21 10.62
CA LYS A 232 -48.99 -11.59 10.01
C LYS A 232 -49.53 -10.41 9.19
N PRO A 233 -50.05 -10.62 7.96
CA PRO A 233 -50.77 -9.58 7.26
C PRO A 233 -51.95 -9.14 8.13
N ALA A 234 -52.13 -7.83 8.29
CA ALA A 234 -53.31 -7.29 8.97
C ALA A 234 -54.55 -7.82 8.25
N VAL A 235 -55.40 -8.54 8.98
CA VAL A 235 -56.71 -8.97 8.50
C VAL A 235 -57.45 -7.70 8.14
N ALA A 236 -57.86 -7.56 6.88
CA ALA A 236 -58.74 -6.48 6.48
C ALA A 236 -60.04 -6.67 7.24
N GLU A 237 -60.34 -5.76 8.18
CA GLU A 237 -61.67 -5.67 8.77
C GLU A 237 -62.65 -5.42 7.63
N THR A 238 -63.38 -6.47 7.25
CA THR A 238 -64.57 -6.35 6.42
C THR A 238 -65.56 -5.48 7.17
N PRO A 239 -66.01 -4.34 6.62
CA PRO A 239 -67.10 -3.59 7.25
C PRO A 239 -68.34 -4.49 7.29
N GLU A 240 -68.83 -4.77 8.49
CA GLU A 240 -70.12 -5.45 8.66
C GLU A 240 -71.24 -4.55 8.10
N PRO A 241 -72.16 -5.10 7.29
CA PRO A 241 -73.34 -4.40 6.81
C PRO A 241 -74.40 -4.18 7.89
#